data_AF-A0A968CZ67-F1
#
_entry.id   AF-A0A968CZ67-F1
#
_cell.length_a   1.000
_cell.length_b   1.000
_cell.length_c   1.000
_cell.angle_alpha   90.00
_cell.angle_beta   90.00
_cell.angle_gamma   90.00
#
_symmetry.space_group_name_H-M   'P 1'
#
loop_
_entity.id
_entity.type
_entity.pdbx_description
1 polymer ?
#
loop_
_entity_poly.entity_id
_entity_poly.type
_entity_poly.pdbx_seq_one_letter_code
_entity_poly.pdbx_strand_id
1 'polypeptide(L)'
;MSDRICSSMSLMMQNVEDTLYDMAKTEKSRTKASQYFDAVRIIRLKKYEMQVRFKNRFLSIYQYRVRSFIKNQYLADITFSKVGHHSFTKEKNSPEGKALENTVEKVNVDCQSALLNLDKRICNLLDDVDVSYLGNPLRPEPIFEAFWESCRDVDFKPEIRLLLVNLFERYVGLELKYVYEDLNTYIANQVDISIYPVA
;
A
#
# COMPACT_ATOMS: atom_id res chain seq x y z
N MET A 1 -0.75 5.36 -11.83
CA MET A 1 -0.67 4.97 -10.41
C MET A 1 -0.10 3.58 -10.20
N SER A 2 -0.75 2.53 -10.72
CA SER A 2 -0.35 1.14 -10.44
C SER A 2 1.10 0.81 -10.79
N ASP A 3 1.56 1.26 -11.96
CA ASP A 3 2.92 1.00 -12.43
C ASP A 3 3.96 1.72 -11.57
N ARG A 4 3.65 2.93 -11.09
CA ARG A 4 4.51 3.70 -10.18
C ARG A 4 4.67 2.99 -8.84
N ILE A 5 3.55 2.56 -8.24
CA ILE A 5 3.57 1.79 -6.98
C ILE A 5 4.34 0.48 -7.14
N CYS A 6 4.11 -0.26 -8.24
CA CYS A 6 4.84 -1.50 -8.50
C CYS A 6 6.34 -1.25 -8.73
N SER A 7 6.70 -0.14 -9.37
CA SER A 7 8.09 0.26 -9.59
C SER A 7 8.79 0.63 -8.28
N SER A 8 8.14 1.39 -7.40
CA SER A 8 8.70 1.73 -6.07
C SER A 8 8.84 0.50 -5.17
N MET A 9 7.89 -0.43 -5.22
CA MET A 9 8.02 -1.75 -4.57
C MET A 9 9.20 -2.55 -5.13
N SER A 10 9.39 -2.55 -6.45
CA SER A 10 10.49 -3.25 -7.10
C SER A 10 11.84 -2.64 -6.73
N LEU A 11 11.91 -1.30 -6.62
CA LEU A 11 13.09 -0.58 -6.16
C LEU A 11 13.40 -0.90 -4.69
N MET A 12 12.39 -0.90 -3.83
CA MET A 12 12.52 -1.33 -2.44
C MET A 12 13.12 -2.75 -2.36
N MET A 13 12.56 -3.70 -3.11
CA MET A 13 13.03 -5.09 -3.14
C MET A 13 14.47 -5.26 -3.63
N GLN A 14 14.96 -4.37 -4.51
CA GLN A 14 16.36 -4.35 -4.92
C GLN A 14 17.31 -3.95 -3.78
N ASN A 15 16.86 -3.06 -2.88
CA ASN A 15 17.65 -2.52 -1.78
C ASN A 15 17.49 -3.29 -0.46
N VAL A 16 16.51 -4.19 -0.36
CA VAL A 16 16.28 -5.00 0.86
C VAL A 16 17.46 -5.91 1.18
N GLU A 17 18.05 -6.56 0.16
CA GLU A 17 19.19 -7.47 0.36
C GLU A 17 20.38 -6.72 1.00
N ASP A 18 20.73 -5.56 0.47
CA ASP A 18 21.83 -4.73 0.98
C ASP A 18 21.54 -4.20 2.38
N THR A 19 20.30 -3.75 2.63
CA THR A 19 19.87 -3.29 3.95
C THR A 19 20.02 -4.39 5.00
N LEU A 20 19.54 -5.60 4.71
CA LEU A 20 19.66 -6.74 5.61
C LEU A 20 21.13 -7.16 5.82
N TYR A 21 21.93 -7.09 4.76
CA TYR A 21 23.35 -7.44 4.81
C TYR A 21 24.15 -6.47 5.69
N ASP A 22 23.88 -5.17 5.58
CA ASP A 22 24.51 -4.14 6.42
C ASP A 22 24.06 -4.26 7.88
N MET A 23 22.79 -4.56 8.13
CA MET A 23 22.30 -4.88 9.48
C MET A 23 23.00 -6.12 10.04
N ALA A 24 23.20 -7.17 9.25
CA ALA A 24 23.89 -8.38 9.67
C ALA A 24 25.36 -8.11 10.06
N LYS A 25 26.05 -7.25 9.31
CA LYS A 25 27.46 -6.89 9.57
C LYS A 25 27.67 -6.05 10.82
N THR A 26 26.70 -5.20 11.15
CA THR A 26 26.78 -4.28 12.29
C THR A 26 26.19 -4.85 13.58
N GLU A 27 25.49 -5.98 13.48
CA GLU A 27 24.85 -6.65 14.60
C GLU A 27 25.87 -7.36 15.51
N LYS A 28 25.76 -7.13 16.82
CA LYS A 28 26.65 -7.72 17.84
C LYS A 28 26.24 -9.14 18.21
N SER A 29 24.95 -9.44 18.12
CA SER A 29 24.42 -10.77 18.41
C SER A 29 24.62 -11.69 17.22
N ARG A 30 25.45 -12.72 17.38
CA ARG A 30 25.68 -13.75 16.34
C ARG A 30 24.38 -14.40 15.88
N THR A 31 23.43 -14.60 16.80
CA THR A 31 22.11 -15.18 16.49
C THR A 31 21.30 -14.25 15.59
N LYS A 32 21.25 -12.96 15.88
CA LYS A 32 20.53 -11.98 15.06
C LYS A 32 21.20 -11.75 13.71
N ALA A 33 22.53 -11.68 13.67
CA ALA A 33 23.29 -11.60 12.43
C ALA A 33 22.98 -12.80 11.51
N SER A 34 22.92 -14.02 12.07
CA SER A 34 22.50 -15.21 11.33
C SER A 34 21.09 -15.08 10.76
N GLN A 35 20.13 -14.57 11.56
CA GLN A 35 18.75 -14.36 11.11
C GLN A 35 18.66 -13.38 9.93
N TYR A 36 19.46 -12.30 9.93
CA TYR A 36 19.52 -11.37 8.81
C TYR A 36 20.10 -12.03 7.55
N PHE A 37 21.17 -12.83 7.67
CA PHE A 37 21.71 -13.57 6.52
C PHE A 37 20.73 -14.61 5.96
N ASP A 38 20.02 -15.32 6.84
CA ASP A 38 18.98 -16.25 6.43
C ASP A 38 17.86 -15.53 5.67
N ALA A 39 17.46 -14.35 6.16
CA ALA A 39 16.49 -13.49 5.48
C ALA A 39 16.96 -13.04 4.09
N VAL A 40 18.24 -12.65 3.92
CA VAL A 40 18.81 -12.32 2.59
C VAL A 40 18.65 -13.48 1.62
N ARG A 41 18.95 -14.71 2.06
CA ARG A 41 18.79 -15.91 1.21
C ARG A 41 17.35 -16.12 0.79
N ILE A 42 16.41 -15.97 1.73
CA ILE A 42 14.97 -16.11 1.46
C ILE A 42 14.51 -15.03 0.48
N ILE A 43 14.85 -13.76 0.72
CA ILE A 43 14.52 -12.63 -0.17
C ILE A 43 15.03 -12.91 -1.58
N ARG A 44 16.29 -13.33 -1.74
CA ARG A 44 16.88 -13.60 -3.06
C ARG A 44 16.09 -14.64 -3.86
N LEU A 45 15.60 -15.68 -3.19
CA LEU A 45 14.81 -16.76 -3.81
C LEU A 45 13.35 -16.35 -4.06
N LYS A 46 12.78 -15.50 -3.21
CA LYS A 46 11.34 -15.20 -3.20
C LYS A 46 10.96 -13.82 -3.73
N LYS A 47 11.91 -12.91 -3.96
CA LYS A 47 11.63 -11.50 -4.31
C LYS A 47 10.71 -11.34 -5.51
N TYR A 48 10.93 -12.11 -6.58
CA TYR A 48 10.10 -12.04 -7.76
C TYR A 48 8.67 -12.51 -7.47
N GLU A 49 8.55 -13.64 -6.76
CA GLU A 49 7.26 -14.19 -6.35
C GLU A 49 6.48 -13.20 -5.47
N MET A 50 7.16 -12.57 -4.51
CA MET A 50 6.58 -11.55 -3.63
C MET A 50 6.07 -10.34 -4.43
N GLN A 51 6.85 -9.82 -5.39
CA GLN A 51 6.45 -8.70 -6.24
C GLN A 51 5.22 -9.04 -7.08
N VAL A 52 5.17 -10.24 -7.67
CA VAL A 52 4.01 -10.71 -8.45
C VAL A 52 2.78 -10.86 -7.56
N ARG A 53 2.92 -11.48 -6.37
CA ARG A 53 1.82 -11.61 -5.40
C ARG A 53 1.29 -10.25 -4.97
N PHE A 54 2.18 -9.32 -4.63
CA PHE A 54 1.82 -7.94 -4.29
C PHE A 54 1.02 -7.29 -5.42
N LYS A 55 1.56 -7.28 -6.66
CA LYS A 55 0.90 -6.66 -7.82
C LYS A 55 -0.50 -7.22 -8.04
N ASN A 56 -0.64 -8.55 -8.06
CA ASN A 56 -1.92 -9.21 -8.29
C ASN A 56 -2.95 -8.85 -7.20
N ARG A 57 -2.51 -8.87 -5.94
CA ARG A 57 -3.38 -8.55 -4.81
C ARG A 57 -3.77 -7.07 -4.79
N PHE A 58 -2.81 -6.17 -4.96
CA PHE A 58 -3.07 -4.74 -5.03
C PHE A 58 -4.07 -4.40 -6.14
N LEU A 59 -3.87 -4.92 -7.36
CA LEU A 59 -4.79 -4.68 -8.47
C LEU A 59 -6.18 -5.27 -8.20
N SER A 60 -6.26 -6.46 -7.61
CA SER A 60 -7.53 -7.10 -7.28
C SER A 60 -8.33 -6.29 -6.25
N ILE A 61 -7.66 -5.85 -5.18
CA ILE A 61 -8.28 -5.01 -4.14
C ILE A 61 -8.72 -3.68 -4.74
N TYR A 62 -7.85 -3.03 -5.51
CA TYR A 62 -8.16 -1.74 -6.14
C TYR A 62 -9.36 -1.83 -7.08
N GLN A 63 -9.38 -2.82 -7.99
CA GLN A 63 -10.50 -3.04 -8.91
C GLN A 63 -11.81 -3.31 -8.17
N TYR A 64 -11.76 -4.07 -7.08
CA TYR A 64 -12.93 -4.31 -6.24
C TYR A 64 -13.44 -2.98 -5.63
N ARG A 65 -12.57 -2.22 -4.97
CA ARG A 65 -12.96 -0.96 -4.31
C ARG A 65 -13.51 0.06 -5.30
N VAL A 66 -12.90 0.22 -6.48
CA VAL A 66 -13.42 1.11 -7.53
C VAL A 66 -14.80 0.65 -8.02
N ARG A 67 -15.02 -0.66 -8.24
CA ARG A 67 -16.34 -1.17 -8.65
C ARG A 67 -17.41 -0.96 -7.58
N SER A 68 -17.08 -1.23 -6.32
CA SER A 68 -17.99 -0.98 -5.19
C SER A 68 -18.30 0.50 -5.02
N PHE A 69 -17.29 1.34 -5.25
CA PHE A 69 -17.40 2.80 -5.23
C PHE A 69 -18.38 3.31 -6.28
N ILE A 70 -18.20 2.93 -7.55
CA ILE A 70 -19.08 3.36 -8.66
C ILE A 70 -20.52 2.87 -8.47
N LYS A 71 -20.72 1.70 -7.86
CA LYS A 71 -22.06 1.13 -7.66
C LYS A 71 -22.80 1.70 -6.44
N ASN A 72 -22.23 2.67 -5.71
CA ASN A 72 -22.74 3.17 -4.43
C ASN A 72 -23.04 2.04 -3.42
N GLN A 73 -22.34 0.91 -3.52
CA GLN A 73 -22.52 -0.25 -2.64
C GLN A 73 -21.64 -0.13 -1.39
N TYR A 74 -21.59 1.06 -0.79
CA TYR A 74 -20.79 1.32 0.42
C TYR A 74 -21.27 0.56 1.65
N LEU A 75 -22.48 0.00 1.60
CA LEU A 75 -23.07 -0.81 2.67
C LEU A 75 -23.15 -2.30 2.33
N ALA A 76 -22.06 -2.85 1.78
CA ALA A 76 -21.84 -4.30 1.77
C ALA A 76 -20.51 -4.64 2.44
N ASP A 77 -20.37 -4.20 3.68
CA ASP A 77 -19.65 -5.01 4.66
C ASP A 77 -20.14 -6.47 4.51
N ILE A 78 -19.19 -7.41 4.57
CA ILE A 78 -19.34 -8.89 4.53
C ILE A 78 -18.80 -9.58 3.26
N THR A 79 -18.79 -8.96 2.06
CA THR A 79 -18.32 -9.68 0.84
C THR A 79 -16.87 -9.43 0.43
N PHE A 80 -16.10 -8.66 1.21
CA PHE A 80 -14.66 -8.53 1.01
C PHE A 80 -13.84 -9.66 1.66
N SER A 81 -14.53 -10.54 2.41
CA SER A 81 -13.96 -11.75 3.03
C SER A 81 -13.41 -12.78 2.03
N LYS A 82 -13.74 -12.69 0.74
CA LYS A 82 -13.26 -13.64 -0.29
C LYS A 82 -12.02 -13.16 -1.06
N VAL A 83 -11.65 -11.89 -0.97
CA VAL A 83 -10.44 -11.33 -1.63
C VAL A 83 -9.46 -10.90 -0.53
N GLY A 84 -9.05 -11.87 0.29
CA GLY A 84 -7.82 -11.75 1.08
C GLY A 84 -7.78 -10.71 2.23
N HIS A 85 -8.89 -10.04 2.57
CA HIS A 85 -9.00 -9.14 3.74
C HIS A 85 -9.16 -9.88 5.09
N HIS A 86 -9.33 -11.21 5.02
CA HIS A 86 -9.56 -12.07 6.18
C HIS A 86 -8.32 -12.31 7.05
N SER A 87 -7.16 -11.85 6.61
CA SER A 87 -5.89 -12.09 7.29
C SER A 87 -5.49 -10.91 8.16
N PHE A 88 -5.50 -9.68 7.62
CA PHE A 88 -5.17 -8.48 8.40
C PHE A 88 -6.15 -8.25 9.57
N THR A 89 -7.45 -8.45 9.34
CA THR A 89 -8.48 -8.32 10.39
C THR A 89 -8.31 -9.31 11.55
N LYS A 90 -7.72 -10.49 11.32
CA LYS A 90 -7.44 -11.49 12.37
C LYS A 90 -6.21 -11.16 13.20
N GLU A 91 -5.25 -10.43 12.62
CA GLU A 91 -3.95 -10.12 13.26
C GLU A 91 -3.79 -8.66 13.68
N LYS A 92 -4.83 -7.81 13.55
CA LYS A 92 -4.81 -6.41 14.05
C LYS A 92 -4.31 -6.29 15.50
N ASN A 93 -4.61 -7.29 16.34
CA ASN A 93 -4.20 -7.28 17.74
C ASN A 93 -2.75 -7.74 17.98
N SER A 94 -2.06 -8.27 16.97
CA SER A 94 -0.65 -8.64 17.06
C SER A 94 0.26 -7.39 17.09
N PRO A 95 1.48 -7.47 17.65
CA PRO A 95 2.44 -6.38 17.59
C PRO A 95 2.75 -5.92 16.16
N GLU A 96 2.75 -6.87 15.22
CA GLU A 96 3.03 -6.62 13.80
C GLU A 96 1.87 -5.90 13.11
N GLY A 97 0.63 -6.32 13.39
CA GLY A 97 -0.58 -5.64 12.92
C GLY A 97 -0.65 -4.20 13.40
N LYS A 98 -0.37 -3.95 14.69
CA LYS A 98 -0.33 -2.58 15.25
C LYS A 98 0.77 -1.72 14.64
N ALA A 99 1.95 -2.29 14.40
CA ALA A 99 3.03 -1.56 13.74
C ALA A 99 2.65 -1.18 12.30
N LEU A 100 1.96 -2.07 11.58
CA LEU A 100 1.43 -1.76 10.25
C LEU A 100 0.36 -0.66 10.31
N GLU A 101 -0.58 -0.71 11.26
CA GLU A 101 -1.58 0.35 11.44
C GLU A 101 -0.92 1.71 11.70
N ASN A 102 0.07 1.78 12.59
CA ASN A 102 0.81 3.00 12.87
C ASN A 102 1.55 3.52 11.61
N THR A 103 2.10 2.62 10.81
CA THR A 103 2.78 2.95 9.56
C THR A 103 1.82 3.55 8.54
N VAL A 104 0.64 2.94 8.39
CA VAL A 104 -0.40 3.42 7.49
C VAL A 104 -0.94 4.77 7.95
N GLU A 105 -1.18 4.95 9.25
CA GLU A 105 -1.60 6.22 9.83
C GLU A 105 -0.60 7.33 9.54
N LYS A 106 0.70 7.05 9.68
CA LYS A 106 1.75 7.99 9.35
C LYS A 106 1.70 8.40 7.87
N VAL A 107 1.54 7.45 6.95
CA VAL A 107 1.41 7.75 5.51
C VAL A 107 0.13 8.54 5.21
N ASN A 108 -0.96 8.27 5.91
CA ASN A 108 -2.19 9.06 5.82
C ASN A 108 -1.96 10.51 6.24
N VAL A 109 -1.24 10.74 7.34
CA VAL A 109 -0.86 12.09 7.80
C VAL A 109 0.02 12.78 6.76
N ASP A 110 1.05 12.10 6.26
CA ASP A 110 1.98 12.66 5.25
C ASP A 110 1.26 13.00 3.93
N CYS A 111 0.21 12.26 3.60
CA CYS A 111 -0.60 12.44 2.39
C CYS A 111 -1.89 13.25 2.63
N GLN A 112 -2.14 13.75 3.84
CA GLN A 112 -3.46 14.25 4.26
C GLN A 112 -4.01 15.32 3.33
N SER A 113 -3.20 16.34 3.01
CA SER A 113 -3.62 17.44 2.13
C SER A 113 -3.98 16.96 0.72
N ALA A 114 -3.15 16.09 0.13
CA ALA A 114 -3.40 15.55 -1.21
C ALA A 114 -4.64 14.64 -1.23
N LEU A 115 -4.84 13.82 -0.20
CA LEU A 115 -6.01 12.95 -0.06
C LEU A 115 -7.30 13.75 0.11
N LEU A 116 -7.32 14.80 0.94
CA LEU A 116 -8.49 15.66 1.12
C LEU A 116 -8.90 16.37 -0.18
N ASN A 117 -7.93 16.85 -0.95
CA ASN A 117 -8.20 17.45 -2.26
C ASN A 117 -8.76 16.43 -3.25
N LEU A 118 -8.22 15.20 -3.21
CA LEU A 118 -8.64 14.12 -4.08
C LEU A 118 -10.07 13.69 -3.77
N ASP A 119 -10.40 13.54 -2.47
CA ASP A 119 -11.75 13.22 -2.00
C ASP A 119 -12.76 14.26 -2.53
N LYS A 120 -12.51 15.56 -2.32
CA LYS A 120 -13.36 16.65 -2.81
C LYS A 120 -13.57 16.61 -4.32
N ARG A 121 -12.49 16.39 -5.08
CA ARG A 121 -12.55 16.34 -6.54
C ARG A 121 -13.35 15.14 -7.03
N ILE A 122 -13.19 13.99 -6.38
CA ILE A 122 -13.97 12.80 -6.70
C ILE A 122 -15.45 13.00 -6.34
N CYS A 123 -15.78 13.62 -5.19
CA CYS A 123 -17.17 14.00 -4.86
C CYS A 123 -17.79 14.85 -5.97
N ASN A 124 -17.08 15.90 -6.41
CA ASN A 124 -17.57 16.80 -7.46
C ASN A 124 -17.77 16.09 -8.80
N LEU A 125 -16.93 15.12 -9.14
CA LEU A 125 -17.07 14.32 -10.37
C LEU A 125 -18.26 13.36 -10.35
N LEU A 126 -18.78 13.04 -9.17
CA LEU A 126 -19.85 12.05 -8.97
C LEU A 126 -21.15 12.66 -8.47
N ASP A 127 -21.38 13.94 -8.77
CA ASP A 127 -22.61 14.67 -8.41
C ASP A 127 -22.95 14.59 -6.91
N ASP A 128 -21.98 14.94 -6.05
CA ASP A 128 -22.14 15.07 -4.59
C ASP A 128 -22.47 13.77 -3.85
N VAL A 129 -22.05 12.61 -4.36
CA VAL A 129 -21.95 11.40 -3.52
C VAL A 129 -20.96 11.69 -2.39
N ASP A 130 -21.40 11.55 -1.15
CA ASP A 130 -20.53 11.69 0.03
C ASP A 130 -19.47 10.58 0.01
N VAL A 131 -18.30 10.91 -0.53
CA VAL A 131 -17.10 10.08 -0.44
C VAL A 131 -16.60 10.18 0.99
N SER A 132 -17.27 9.47 1.89
CA SER A 132 -16.81 9.32 3.27
C SER A 132 -15.36 8.81 3.31
N TYR A 133 -14.70 8.88 4.47
CA TYR A 133 -13.33 8.40 4.67
C TYR A 133 -13.07 6.98 4.11
N LEU A 134 -14.08 6.09 4.20
CA LEU A 134 -14.04 4.70 3.71
C LEU A 134 -14.29 4.57 2.20
N GLY A 135 -14.72 5.67 1.57
CA GLY A 135 -15.15 5.87 0.20
C GLY A 135 -14.04 5.84 -0.85
N ASN A 136 -12.85 6.31 -0.50
CA ASN A 136 -11.82 6.51 -1.52
C ASN A 136 -11.05 5.20 -1.80
N PRO A 137 -11.14 4.62 -3.02
CA PRO A 137 -10.42 3.39 -3.37
C PRO A 137 -8.90 3.58 -3.46
N LEU A 138 -8.43 4.83 -3.49
CA LEU A 138 -7.04 5.23 -3.63
C LEU A 138 -6.33 5.41 -2.29
N ARG A 139 -6.99 5.13 -1.17
CA ARG A 139 -6.36 5.28 0.15
C ARG A 139 -5.13 4.37 0.33
N PRO A 140 -4.21 4.67 1.26
CA PRO A 140 -3.01 3.86 1.50
C PRO A 140 -3.26 2.46 2.08
N GLU A 141 -4.28 2.27 2.92
CA GLU A 141 -4.53 1.01 3.67
C GLU A 141 -4.48 -0.24 2.79
N PRO A 142 -5.20 -0.32 1.65
CA PRO A 142 -5.25 -1.53 0.85
C PRO A 142 -3.93 -1.82 0.12
N ILE A 143 -3.07 -0.81 -0.06
CA ILE A 143 -1.74 -0.98 -0.66
C ILE A 143 -0.81 -1.64 0.35
N PHE A 144 -0.80 -1.12 1.58
CA PHE A 144 -0.01 -1.67 2.68
C PHE A 144 -0.48 -3.06 3.09
N GLU A 145 -1.79 -3.30 3.08
CA GLU A 145 -2.33 -4.63 3.30
C GLU A 145 -1.94 -5.60 2.18
N ALA A 146 -2.02 -5.19 0.91
CA ALA A 146 -1.58 -6.03 -0.20
C ALA A 146 -0.11 -6.45 -0.04
N PHE A 147 0.73 -5.54 0.43
CA PHE A 147 2.14 -5.80 0.72
C PHE A 147 2.31 -6.76 1.90
N TRP A 148 1.64 -6.49 3.02
CA TRP A 148 1.70 -7.33 4.22
C TRP A 148 1.37 -8.80 3.89
N GLU A 149 0.28 -9.01 3.18
CA GLU A 149 -0.18 -10.32 2.75
C GLU A 149 0.80 -11.00 1.80
N SER A 150 1.48 -10.24 0.93
CA SER A 150 2.50 -10.81 0.04
C SER A 150 3.72 -11.36 0.78
N CYS A 151 3.99 -10.83 1.98
CA CYS A 151 5.08 -11.24 2.87
C CYS A 151 4.69 -12.41 3.78
N ARG A 152 3.39 -12.63 4.05
CA ARG A 152 2.91 -13.63 5.01
C ARG A 152 3.18 -15.08 4.58
N ASP A 153 3.14 -15.35 3.28
CA ASP A 153 3.43 -16.69 2.73
C ASP A 153 4.93 -17.02 2.72
N VAL A 154 5.77 -16.17 3.31
CA VAL A 154 7.21 -16.36 3.42
C VAL A 154 7.58 -16.48 4.89
N ASP A 155 8.35 -17.52 5.23
CA ASP A 155 8.76 -17.84 6.61
C ASP A 155 9.86 -16.88 7.11
N PHE A 156 9.47 -15.63 7.32
CA PHE A 156 10.29 -14.62 7.95
C PHE A 156 10.08 -14.59 9.46
N LYS A 157 11.10 -14.18 10.21
CA LYS A 157 10.91 -13.78 11.61
C LYS A 157 10.11 -12.48 11.69
N PRO A 158 9.32 -12.26 12.76
CA PRO A 158 8.52 -11.04 12.93
C PRO A 158 9.30 -9.74 12.72
N GLU A 159 10.54 -9.69 13.20
CA GLU A 159 11.41 -8.53 13.10
C GLU A 159 11.77 -8.19 11.64
N ILE A 160 11.92 -9.22 10.80
CA ILE A 160 12.18 -9.05 9.36
C ILE A 160 10.92 -8.53 8.65
N ARG A 161 9.73 -9.04 9.00
CA ARG A 161 8.47 -8.54 8.42
C ARG A 161 8.24 -7.07 8.76
N LEU A 162 8.52 -6.67 10.00
CA LEU A 162 8.46 -5.27 10.41
C LEU A 162 9.46 -4.38 9.65
N LEU A 163 10.70 -4.84 9.47
CA LEU A 163 11.68 -4.14 8.65
C LEU A 163 11.18 -3.95 7.21
N LEU A 164 10.58 -4.99 6.61
CA LEU A 164 10.01 -4.93 5.28
C LEU A 164 8.87 -3.90 5.19
N VAL A 165 8.00 -3.81 6.20
CA VAL A 165 6.94 -2.79 6.28
C VAL A 165 7.53 -1.38 6.35
N ASN A 166 8.54 -1.15 7.20
CA ASN A 166 9.20 0.16 7.32
C ASN A 166 9.92 0.58 6.03
N LEU A 167 10.54 -0.38 5.33
CA LEU A 167 11.12 -0.12 4.01
C LEU A 167 10.03 0.18 2.99
N PHE A 168 8.93 -0.58 2.98
CA PHE A 168 7.82 -0.32 2.07
C PHE A 168 7.23 1.09 2.28
N GLU A 169 7.05 1.51 3.53
CA GLU A 169 6.67 2.88 3.88
C GLU A 169 7.61 3.91 3.27
N ARG A 170 8.93 3.74 3.44
CA ARG A 170 9.93 4.69 2.95
C ARG A 170 9.91 4.86 1.43
N TYR A 171 9.73 3.77 0.69
CA TYR A 171 9.78 3.80 -0.77
C TYR A 171 8.40 4.08 -1.40
N VAL A 172 7.36 3.39 -0.95
CA VAL A 172 6.00 3.49 -1.52
C VAL A 172 5.20 4.60 -0.86
N GLY A 173 5.33 4.84 0.44
CA GLY A 173 4.67 5.96 1.12
C GLY A 173 5.10 7.31 0.57
N LEU A 174 6.40 7.48 0.28
CA LEU A 174 6.90 8.68 -0.39
C LEU A 174 6.34 8.82 -1.81
N GLU A 175 6.32 7.73 -2.58
CA GLU A 175 5.77 7.72 -3.94
C GLU A 175 4.28 8.07 -3.96
N LEU A 176 3.52 7.61 -2.97
CA LEU A 176 2.10 7.85 -2.85
C LEU A 176 1.76 9.33 -2.79
N LYS A 177 2.56 10.12 -2.08
CA LYS A 177 2.38 11.58 -2.01
C LYS A 177 2.38 12.20 -3.41
N TYR A 178 3.42 11.92 -4.19
CA TYR A 178 3.54 12.43 -5.56
C TYR A 178 2.45 11.90 -6.48
N VAL A 179 2.09 10.62 -6.34
CA VAL A 179 0.98 10.02 -7.10
C VAL A 179 -0.33 10.75 -6.82
N TYR A 180 -0.64 11.09 -5.57
CA TYR A 180 -1.86 11.80 -5.24
C TYR A 180 -1.85 13.25 -5.73
N GLU A 181 -0.71 13.93 -5.69
CA GLU A 181 -0.55 15.28 -6.25
C GLU A 181 -0.79 15.29 -7.78
N ASP A 182 -0.22 14.31 -8.49
CA ASP A 182 -0.40 14.16 -9.94
C ASP A 182 -1.85 13.81 -10.30
N LEU A 183 -2.50 12.95 -9.51
CA LEU A 183 -3.91 12.62 -9.70
C LEU A 183 -4.82 13.83 -9.47
N ASN A 184 -4.55 14.63 -8.44
CA ASN A 184 -5.27 15.88 -8.19
C ASN A 184 -5.14 16.84 -9.37
N THR A 185 -3.93 17.00 -9.90
CA THR A 185 -3.65 17.86 -11.07
C THR A 185 -4.35 17.35 -12.32
N TYR A 186 -4.27 16.04 -12.56
CA TYR A 186 -4.94 15.40 -13.69
C TYR A 186 -6.46 15.63 -13.64
N ILE A 187 -7.10 15.38 -12.50
CA ILE A 187 -8.54 15.57 -12.35
C ILE A 187 -8.93 17.05 -12.48
N ALA A 188 -8.13 17.97 -11.92
CA ALA A 188 -8.37 19.40 -12.08
C ALA A 188 -8.46 19.80 -13.56
N ASN A 189 -7.48 19.36 -14.35
CA ASN A 189 -7.41 19.66 -15.78
C ASN A 189 -8.57 19.03 -16.57
N GLN A 190 -9.06 17.86 -16.16
CA GLN A 190 -10.22 17.23 -16.81
C GLN A 190 -11.53 17.97 -16.53
N VAL A 191 -11.70 18.50 -15.31
CA VAL A 191 -12.89 19.27 -14.92
C VAL A 191 -12.93 20.63 -15.62
N ASP A 192 -11.78 21.32 -15.74
CA ASP A 192 -11.71 22.61 -16.44
C ASP A 192 -12.05 22.50 -17.94
N ILE A 193 -11.75 21.38 -18.59
CA ILE A 193 -12.09 21.14 -20.01
C ILE A 193 -13.61 20.99 -20.20
N SER A 194 -14.34 20.47 -19.21
CA SER A 194 -15.80 20.28 -19.32
C SER A 194 -16.61 21.58 -19.16
N ILE A 195 -15.99 22.68 -18.72
CA ILE A 195 -16.66 23.97 -18.47
C ILE A 195 -16.58 24.90 -19.69
N TYR A 196 -15.73 24.60 -20.68
CA TYR A 196 -15.74 25.30 -21.96
C TYR A 196 -16.65 24.56 -22.95
N PRO A 197 -17.83 25.10 -23.32
CA PRO A 197 -18.56 24.54 -24.43
C PRO A 197 -17.71 24.69 -25.68
N VAL A 198 -17.46 23.59 -26.37
CA VAL A 198 -16.91 23.62 -27.72
C VAL A 198 -17.88 24.47 -28.56
N ALA A 199 -17.39 25.64 -28.98
CA ALA A 199 -18.13 26.57 -29.83
C ALA A 199 -18.34 26.01 -31.24
#